data_AF-A0AAW4IZT6-F1
#
_entry.id   AF-A0AAW4IZT6-F1
#
_cell.length_a   1.000
_cell.length_b   1.000
_cell.length_c   1.000
_cell.angle_alpha   90.00
_cell.angle_beta   90.00
_cell.angle_gamma   90.00
#
_symmetry.space_group_name_H-M   'P 1'
#
loop_
_entity.id
_entity.type
_entity.pdbx_description
1 polymer ?
#
loop_
_entity_poly.entity_id
_entity_poly.type
_entity_poly.pdbx_seq_one_letter_code
_entity_poly.pdbx_strand_id
1 'polypeptide(L)' 'MMIVECINDMVDGISMGKVYQVYNIIKCNDTYSYWLKDDYGVFNEFKADRFKILGGYINDSK' A
#
# COMPACT_ATOMS: atom_id res chain seq x y z
N MET A 1 2.17 -4.70 -11.37
CA MET A 1 2.51 -4.85 -9.93
C MET A 1 3.00 -3.51 -9.44
N MET A 2 2.31 -2.89 -8.48
CA MET A 2 2.60 -1.54 -7.98
C MET A 2 3.51 -1.61 -6.75
N ILE A 3 4.45 -0.65 -6.64
CA ILE A 3 5.38 -0.54 -5.52
C ILE A 3 5.21 0.85 -4.89
N VAL A 4 5.11 0.89 -3.57
CA VAL A 4 4.88 2.10 -2.78
C VAL A 4 5.88 2.22 -1.64
N GLU A 5 6.20 3.44 -1.23
CA GLU A 5 7.00 3.76 -0.06
C GLU A 5 6.11 4.34 1.02
N CYS A 6 6.22 3.85 2.26
CA CYS A 6 5.51 4.47 3.37
C CYS A 6 6.10 5.86 3.68
N ILE A 7 5.25 6.89 3.69
CA ILE A 7 5.65 8.29 3.97
C ILE A 7 5.12 8.78 5.32
N ASN A 8 4.55 7.88 6.13
CA ASN A 8 3.93 8.21 7.40
C ASN A 8 4.48 7.32 8.52
N ASP A 9 4.96 7.94 9.61
CA ASP A 9 5.58 7.27 10.75
C ASP A 9 4.57 6.72 11.78
N MET A 10 3.28 6.99 11.60
CA MET A 10 2.19 6.58 12.49
C MET A 10 1.31 5.47 11.89
N VAL A 11 1.91 4.53 11.16
CA VAL A 11 1.20 3.38 10.58
C VAL A 11 1.62 2.11 11.30
N ASP A 12 0.70 1.54 12.09
CA ASP A 12 0.96 0.31 12.82
C ASP A 12 1.32 -0.83 11.86
N GLY A 13 2.46 -1.48 12.11
CA GLY A 13 2.98 -2.57 11.29
C GLY A 13 3.73 -2.15 10.02
N ILE A 14 3.88 -0.85 9.75
CA ILE A 14 4.57 -0.34 8.55
C ILE A 14 5.64 0.69 8.93
N SER A 15 6.89 0.39 8.60
CA SER A 15 8.02 1.29 8.79
C SER A 15 8.03 2.42 7.75
N MET A 16 8.16 3.66 8.21
CA MET A 16 8.40 4.82 7.34
C MET A 16 9.67 4.63 6.49
N GLY A 17 9.61 5.06 5.23
CA GLY A 17 10.71 4.96 4.26
C GLY A 17 10.92 3.56 3.68
N LYS A 18 10.18 2.55 4.17
CA LYS A 18 10.25 1.20 3.64
C LYS A 18 9.36 1.05 2.42
N VAL A 19 9.81 0.20 1.50
CA VAL A 19 9.15 -0.07 0.23
C VAL A 19 8.33 -1.35 0.33
N TYR A 20 7.09 -1.27 -0.12
CA TYR A 20 6.11 -2.36 -0.10
C TYR A 20 5.56 -2.62 -1.49
N GLN A 21 5.27 -3.89 -1.74
CA GLN A 21 4.57 -4.33 -2.93
C GLN A 21 3.05 -4.31 -2.67
N VAL A 22 2.31 -3.60 -3.50
CA VAL A 22 0.84 -3.58 -3.47
C VAL A 22 0.32 -4.77 -4.28
N TYR A 23 -0.48 -5.60 -3.63
CA TYR A 23 -1.09 -6.79 -4.24
C TYR A 23 -2.48 -6.50 -4.80
N ASN A 24 -3.23 -5.61 -4.13
CA ASN A 24 -4.53 -5.16 -4.61
C ASN A 24 -4.78 -3.72 -4.21
N ILE A 25 -5.59 -3.00 -4.99
CA ILE A 25 -6.06 -1.66 -4.69
C ILE A 25 -7.56 -1.75 -4.45
N ILE A 26 -7.99 -1.35 -3.27
CA ILE A 26 -9.39 -1.40 -2.87
C ILE A 26 -9.91 0.03 -2.94
N LYS A 27 -10.95 0.27 -3.74
CA LYS A 27 -11.66 1.54 -3.77
C LYS A 27 -12.90 1.43 -2.88
N CYS A 28 -12.95 2.24 -1.82
CA CYS A 28 -14.12 2.37 -0.96
C CYS A 28 -14.57 3.83 -1.00
N ASN A 29 -15.69 4.10 -1.68
CA ASN A 29 -16.18 5.46 -1.97
C ASN A 29 -15.12 6.31 -2.68
N ASP A 30 -14.78 7.47 -2.10
CA ASP A 30 -13.77 8.42 -2.61
C ASP A 30 -12.37 8.15 -2.06
N THR A 31 -12.17 7.06 -1.29
CA THR A 31 -10.89 6.71 -0.69
C THR A 31 -10.33 5.43 -1.31
N TYR A 32 -9.01 5.39 -1.46
CA TYR A 32 -8.27 4.21 -1.89
C TYR A 32 -7.51 3.60 -0.72
N SER A 33 -7.46 2.27 -0.68
CA SER A 33 -6.63 1.48 0.22
C SER A 33 -5.77 0.51 -0.56
N TYR A 34 -4.61 0.16 -0.01
CA TYR A 34 -3.69 -0.83 -0.53
C TYR A 34 -3.74 -2.09 0.33
N TRP A 35 -3.87 -3.23 -0.35
CA TRP A 35 -3.67 -4.54 0.25
C TRP A 35 -2.22 -4.97 0.05
N LEU A 36 -1.46 -5.03 1.13
CA LEU A 36 -0.03 -5.34 1.11
C LEU A 36 0.40 -6.11 2.37
N LYS A 37 1.58 -6.73 2.33
CA LYS A 37 2.18 -7.36 3.51
C LYS A 37 2.87 -6.30 4.35
N ASP A 38 2.61 -6.33 5.65
CA ASP A 38 3.24 -5.48 6.64
C ASP A 38 4.65 -5.99 7.02
N ASP A 39 5.29 -5.32 7.98
CA ASP A 39 6.64 -5.66 8.44
C ASP A 39 6.74 -7.02 9.13
N TYR A 40 5.62 -7.55 9.61
CA TYR A 40 5.52 -8.88 10.21
C TYR A 40 5.16 -9.96 9.18
N GLY A 41 4.98 -9.57 7.91
CA GLY A 41 4.61 -10.47 6.82
C GLY A 41 3.12 -10.80 6.75
N VAL A 42 2.28 -10.09 7.52
CA VAL A 42 0.82 -10.27 7.55
C VAL A 42 0.18 -9.37 6.50
N PHE A 43 -0.81 -9.90 5.77
CA PHE A 43 -1.56 -9.09 4.82
C PHE A 43 -2.59 -8.23 5.54
N ASN A 44 -2.53 -6.93 5.29
CA ASN A 44 -3.42 -5.94 5.89
C ASN A 44 -3.84 -4.88 4.84
N GLU A 45 -4.96 -4.21 5.14
CA GLU A 45 -5.44 -3.06 4.37
C GLU A 45 -4.90 -1.77 4.99
N PHE A 46 -4.25 -0.94 4.18
CA PHE A 46 -3.74 0.36 4.60
C PHE A 46 -4.27 1.46 3.69
N LYS A 47 -4.60 2.62 4.26
CA LYS A 47 -5.04 3.77 3.46
C LYS A 47 -3.92 4.24 2.53
N ALA A 48 -4.28 4.48 1.27
CA ALA A 48 -3.33 4.83 0.21
C ALA A 48 -2.61 6.17 0.44
N ASP A 49 -3.25 7.10 1.16
CA ASP A 49 -2.69 8.41 1.51
C ASP A 49 -1.45 8.35 2.41
N ARG A 50 -1.18 7.20 3.02
CA ARG A 50 0.03 6.95 3.82
C ARG A 50 1.26 6.58 3.00
N PHE A 51 1.11 6.40 1.68
CA PHE A 51 2.20 5.93 0.83
C PHE A 51 2.39 6.79 -0.42
N LYS A 52 3.63 6.80 -0.91
CA LYS A 52 4.02 7.38 -2.18
C LYS A 52 4.25 6.29 -3.21
N ILE A 53 3.65 6.41 -4.39
CA ILE A 53 3.88 5.46 -5.49
C ILE A 53 5.30 5.66 -6.04
N LEU A 54 6.10 4.61 -6.06
CA LEU A 54 7.45 4.61 -6.63
C LEU A 54 7.49 4.09 -8.07
N GLY A 55 6.53 3.23 -8.44
CA GLY A 55 6.41 2.73 -9.79
C GLY A 55 5.54 1.49 -9.90
N GLY A 56 5.46 0.97 -11.12
CA GLY A 56 4.65 -0.19 -11.46
C GLY A 56 3.28 0.16 -12.04
N TYR A 57 2.65 -0.83 -12.64
CA TYR A 57 1.37 -0.75 -13.32
C TYR A 57 0.29 -1.45 -12.52
N ILE A 58 -0.90 -0.87 -12.47
CA ILE A 58 -2.11 -1.51 -11.96
C ILE A 58 -2.52 -2.53 -13.02
N ASN A 59 -2.43 -3.83 -12.70
CA ASN A 59 -3.14 -4.82 -13.50
C ASN A 59 -4.60 -4.73 -13.11
N ASP A 60 -5.31 -3.78 -13.72
CA ASP A 60 -6.76 -3.72 -13.71
C ASP A 60 -7.27 -4.79 -14.69
N SER A 61 -6.94 -6.06 -14.39
CA SER A 61 -7.50 -7.20 -15.11
C SER A 61 -8.88 -7.43 -14.51
N LYS A 62 -9.86 -6.78 -15.15
CA LYS A 62 -11.31 -6.98 -15.00
C LYS A 62 -11.72 -8.42 -14.74
#